data_AF-A0A238WKS1-F1
#
_entry.id   AF-A0A238WKS1-F1
#
_cell.length_a   1.000
_cell.length_b   1.000
_cell.length_c   1.000
_cell.angle_alpha   90.00
_cell.angle_beta   90.00
_cell.angle_gamma   90.00
#
_symmetry.space_group_name_H-M   'P 1'
#
loop_
_entity.id
_entity.type
_entity.pdbx_description
1 polymer ?
#
loop_
_entity_poly.entity_id
_entity_poly.type
_entity_poly.pdbx_seq_one_letter_code
_entity_poly.pdbx_strand_id
1 'polypeptide(L)'
;MRIFDFLFYCLYRMFASIKRVGEKDENLASIFFSVLLSTHSLMIFFLTRYIFPKGYFSLFPYNIILKLLIGSVFLIWYFICNHYFLKNENYIRIVSFYENIYKEQNRKIAWIGVLYSLATFLVFYVTAVYLANGTYF
;
A
#
# COMPACT_ATOMS: atom_id res chain seq x y z
N MET A 1 11.80 -1.29 -10.22
CA MET A 1 10.54 -0.64 -10.66
C MET A 1 9.54 -1.59 -11.34
N ARG A 2 9.96 -2.59 -12.13
CA ARG A 2 9.02 -3.51 -12.84
C ARG A 2 7.93 -4.17 -11.97
N ILE A 3 8.26 -4.56 -10.73
CA ILE A 3 7.27 -5.15 -9.81
C ILE A 3 6.24 -4.13 -9.34
N PHE A 4 6.66 -2.90 -9.03
CA PHE A 4 5.74 -1.83 -8.63
C PHE A 4 4.81 -1.43 -9.79
N ASP A 5 5.34 -1.37 -11.00
CA ASP A 5 4.55 -1.11 -12.21
C ASP A 5 3.51 -2.20 -12.45
N PHE A 6 3.90 -3.46 -12.28
CA PHE A 6 2.98 -4.60 -12.38
C PHE A 6 1.90 -4.57 -11.29
N LEU A 7 2.27 -4.33 -10.03
CA LEU A 7 1.30 -4.24 -8.92
C LEU A 7 0.34 -3.06 -9.13
N PHE A 8 0.84 -1.90 -9.56
CA PHE A 8 0.01 -0.77 -9.94
C PHE A 8 -0.98 -1.17 -11.05
N TYR A 9 -0.52 -1.88 -12.09
CA TYR A 9 -1.40 -2.37 -13.15
C TYR A 9 -2.48 -3.32 -12.63
N CYS A 10 -2.14 -4.26 -11.74
CA CYS A 10 -3.11 -5.15 -11.11
C CYS A 10 -4.21 -4.37 -10.36
N LEU A 11 -3.81 -3.34 -9.60
CA LEU A 11 -4.75 -2.48 -8.86
C LEU A 11 -5.59 -1.62 -9.82
N TYR A 12 -4.98 -1.07 -10.86
CA TYR A 12 -5.71 -0.36 -11.92
C TYR A 12 -6.77 -1.27 -12.55
N ARG A 13 -6.43 -2.51 -12.92
CA ARG A 13 -7.40 -3.46 -13.50
C ARG A 13 -8.50 -3.86 -12.52
N MET A 14 -8.18 -4.01 -11.23
CA MET A 14 -9.19 -4.21 -10.18
C MET A 14 -10.21 -3.08 -10.19
N PHE A 15 -9.72 -1.84 -10.23
CA PHE A 15 -10.52 -0.63 -10.24
C PHE A 15 -11.33 -0.44 -11.54
N ALA A 16 -10.69 -0.59 -12.69
CA ALA A 16 -11.33 -0.52 -14.01
C ALA A 16 -12.38 -1.61 -14.24
N SER A 17 -12.35 -2.70 -13.47
CA SER A 17 -13.36 -3.76 -13.55
C SER A 17 -14.68 -3.39 -12.84
N ILE A 18 -14.68 -2.34 -12.02
CA ILE A 18 -15.85 -1.86 -11.29
C ILE A 18 -16.46 -0.70 -12.09
N LYS A 19 -17.71 -0.85 -12.53
CA LYS A 19 -18.43 0.25 -13.19
C LYS A 19 -18.66 1.40 -12.21
N ARG A 20 -18.03 2.54 -12.46
CA ARG A 20 -18.06 3.71 -11.59
C ARG A 20 -18.26 4.98 -12.40
N VAL A 21 -18.92 5.96 -11.79
CA VAL A 21 -19.07 7.32 -12.33
C VAL A 21 -18.29 8.24 -11.41
N GLY A 22 -17.31 8.99 -11.93
CA GLY A 22 -16.51 9.93 -11.13
C GLY A 22 -15.00 9.81 -11.37
N GLU A 23 -14.25 9.53 -10.30
CA GLU A 23 -12.79 9.52 -10.32
C GLU A 23 -12.19 8.52 -11.33
N LYS A 24 -11.07 8.92 -11.94
CA LYS A 24 -10.33 8.09 -12.89
C LYS A 24 -9.64 6.92 -12.18
N ASP A 25 -9.64 5.75 -12.81
CA ASP A 25 -9.14 4.51 -12.22
C ASP A 25 -7.66 4.57 -11.85
N GLU A 26 -6.83 5.32 -12.59
CA GLU A 26 -5.41 5.52 -12.29
C GLU A 26 -5.19 6.31 -10.99
N ASN A 27 -6.07 7.27 -10.67
CA ASN A 27 -5.98 8.05 -9.44
C ASN A 27 -6.27 7.14 -8.24
N LEU A 28 -7.34 6.36 -8.35
CA LEU A 28 -7.74 5.38 -7.34
C LEU A 28 -6.65 4.32 -7.15
N ALA A 29 -6.08 3.81 -8.25
CA ALA A 29 -4.96 2.88 -8.21
C ALA A 29 -3.74 3.47 -7.50
N SER A 30 -3.38 4.73 -7.82
CA SER A 30 -2.22 5.41 -7.21
C SER A 30 -2.40 5.58 -5.71
N ILE A 31 -3.54 6.14 -5.29
CA ILE A 31 -3.85 6.40 -3.87
C ILE A 31 -3.89 5.08 -3.10
N PHE A 32 -4.59 4.08 -3.63
CA PHE A 32 -4.72 2.80 -2.97
C PHE A 32 -3.40 2.06 -2.89
N PHE A 33 -2.55 2.17 -3.92
CA PHE A 33 -1.20 1.62 -3.88
C PHE A 33 -0.34 2.30 -2.80
N SER A 34 -0.48 3.61 -2.59
CA SER A 34 0.17 4.31 -1.47
C SER A 34 -0.27 3.75 -0.12
N VAL A 35 -1.55 3.44 0.05
CA VAL A 35 -2.06 2.80 1.28
C VAL A 35 -1.40 1.44 1.49
N LEU A 36 -1.34 0.59 0.45
CA LEU A 36 -0.72 -0.74 0.55
C LEU A 36 0.78 -0.65 0.88
N LEU A 37 1.52 0.26 0.24
CA LEU A 37 2.94 0.48 0.53
C LEU A 37 3.15 1.03 1.95
N SER A 38 2.31 1.95 2.40
CA SER A 38 2.35 2.45 3.78
C SER A 38 2.12 1.32 4.78
N THR A 39 1.18 0.42 4.48
CA THR A 39 0.88 -0.75 5.32
C THR A 39 2.10 -1.68 5.42
N HIS A 40 2.76 -1.97 4.30
CA HIS A 40 4.01 -2.74 4.30
C HIS A 40 5.12 -2.05 5.11
N SER A 41 5.31 -0.74 4.94
CA SER A 41 6.30 0.01 5.74
C SER A 41 5.98 -0.04 7.23
N LEU A 42 4.71 0.11 7.62
CA LEU A 42 4.29 0.01 9.02
C LEU A 42 4.55 -1.39 9.59
N MET A 43 4.31 -2.45 8.82
CA MET A 43 4.66 -3.81 9.24
C MET A 43 6.17 -3.98 9.47
N ILE A 44 7.01 -3.37 8.63
CA ILE A 44 8.46 -3.36 8.84
C ILE A 44 8.81 -2.57 10.10
N PHE A 45 8.17 -1.41 10.31
CA PHE A 45 8.35 -0.63 11.54
C PHE A 45 7.95 -1.43 12.79
N PHE A 46 6.94 -2.29 12.72
CA PHE A 46 6.57 -3.14 13.84
C PHE A 46 7.66 -4.14 14.25
N LEU A 47 8.56 -4.54 13.34
CA LEU A 47 9.71 -5.38 13.67
C LEU A 47 10.70 -4.67 14.61
N THR A 48 10.68 -3.34 14.68
CA THR A 48 11.53 -2.58 15.62
C THR A 48 11.20 -2.90 17.08
N ARG A 49 10.03 -3.50 17.38
CA ARG A 49 9.71 -4.05 18.70
C ARG A 49 10.74 -5.07 19.20
N TYR A 50 11.40 -5.80 18.31
CA TYR A 50 12.42 -6.77 18.69
C TYR A 50 13.80 -6.12 18.95
N ILE A 51 13.94 -4.83 18.63
CA ILE A 51 15.17 -4.06 18.80
C ILE A 51 15.07 -3.18 20.05
N PHE A 52 13.92 -2.53 20.26
CA PHE A 52 13.72 -1.62 21.40
C PHE A 52 13.13 -2.35 22.63
N PRO A 53 13.59 -2.01 23.85
CA PRO A 53 13.04 -2.60 25.06
C PRO A 53 11.56 -2.25 25.25
N LYS A 54 10.83 -3.12 25.94
CA LYS A 54 9.42 -2.87 26.30
C LYS A 54 9.28 -1.52 27.02
N GLY A 55 8.28 -0.74 26.67
CA GLY A 55 8.02 0.57 27.26
C GLY A 55 8.88 1.73 26.71
N TYR A 56 9.80 1.49 25.77
CA TYR A 56 10.63 2.57 25.19
C TYR A 56 9.79 3.70 24.58
N PHE A 57 8.71 3.35 23.89
CA PHE A 57 7.82 4.31 23.23
C PHE A 57 6.62 4.76 24.07
N SER A 58 6.47 4.30 25.33
CA SER A 58 5.36 4.74 26.18
C SER A 58 5.62 6.08 26.87
N LEU A 59 6.88 6.49 26.96
CA LEU A 59 7.28 7.73 27.61
C LEU A 59 7.26 8.93 26.64
N PHE A 60 6.95 10.11 27.17
CA PHE A 60 7.13 11.37 26.46
C PHE A 60 8.64 11.67 26.32
N PRO A 61 9.14 12.19 25.17
CA PRO A 61 8.40 12.59 23.96
C PRO A 61 8.28 11.46 22.91
N TYR A 62 8.83 10.28 23.17
CA TYR A 62 8.93 9.19 22.21
C TYR A 62 7.57 8.68 21.69
N ASN A 63 6.52 8.76 22.50
CA ASN A 63 5.16 8.40 22.05
C ASN A 63 4.62 9.33 20.95
N ILE A 64 4.93 10.63 21.01
CA ILE A 64 4.51 11.64 20.03
C ILE A 64 5.30 11.43 18.75
N ILE A 65 6.61 11.23 18.88
CA ILE A 65 7.52 10.98 17.75
C ILE A 65 7.05 9.73 16.98
N LEU A 66 6.71 8.64 17.69
CA LEU A 66 6.22 7.42 17.06
C LEU A 66 4.90 7.64 16.30
N LYS A 67 3.94 8.37 16.89
CA LYS A 67 2.66 8.68 16.21
C LYS A 67 2.86 9.54 14.96
N LEU A 68 3.71 10.56 15.05
CA LEU A 68 4.05 11.42 13.91
C LEU A 68 4.75 10.63 12.80
N LEU A 69 5.65 9.72 13.18
CA LEU A 69 6.35 8.85 12.24
C LEU A 69 5.38 7.91 11.53
N ILE A 70 4.46 7.27 12.25
CA ILE A 70 3.42 6.41 11.65
C ILE A 70 2.56 7.20 10.67
N GLY A 71 2.12 8.41 11.04
CA GLY A 71 1.32 9.28 10.17
C GLY A 71 2.08 9.77 8.93
N SER A 72 3.37 10.07 9.06
CA SER A 72 4.18 10.58 7.95
C SER A 72 4.46 9.52 6.88
N VAL A 73 4.54 8.23 7.25
CA VAL A 73 4.74 7.12 6.30
C VAL A 73 3.69 7.13 5.19
N PHE A 74 2.41 7.34 5.52
CA PHE A 74 1.37 7.42 4.51
C PHE A 74 1.56 8.63 3.58
N LEU A 75 1.85 9.81 4.14
CA LEU A 75 2.05 11.03 3.35
C LEU A 75 3.24 10.87 2.38
N ILE A 76 4.35 10.30 2.85
CA ILE A 76 5.53 10.03 2.02
C ILE A 76 5.15 9.14 0.83
N TRP A 77 4.48 8.02 1.08
CA TRP A 77 4.07 7.12 -0.01
C TRP A 77 3.05 7.75 -0.94
N TYR A 78 2.10 8.53 -0.42
CA TYR A 78 1.13 9.27 -1.22
C TYR A 78 1.83 10.22 -2.19
N PHE A 79 2.79 11.02 -1.72
CA PHE A 79 3.56 11.92 -2.57
C PHE A 79 4.39 11.16 -3.59
N ILE A 80 5.08 10.08 -3.20
CA ILE A 80 5.89 9.27 -4.11
C ILE A 80 5.04 8.66 -5.22
N CYS A 81 3.93 7.99 -4.88
CA CYS A 81 3.06 7.35 -5.85
C CYS A 81 2.40 8.36 -6.78
N ASN A 82 1.81 9.44 -6.25
CA ASN A 82 1.18 10.45 -7.09
C ASN A 82 2.18 11.15 -7.99
N HIS A 83 3.38 11.45 -7.49
CA HIS A 83 4.41 12.05 -8.32
C HIS A 83 4.86 11.08 -9.42
N TYR A 84 5.17 9.83 -9.05
CA TYR A 84 5.70 8.84 -9.98
C TYR A 84 4.68 8.38 -11.01
N PHE A 85 3.48 7.97 -10.59
CA PHE A 85 2.48 7.40 -11.49
C PHE A 85 1.71 8.49 -12.25
N LEU A 86 1.23 9.52 -11.54
CA LEU A 86 0.32 10.51 -12.11
C LEU A 86 1.07 11.72 -12.69
N LYS A 87 1.90 12.41 -11.89
CA LYS A 87 2.56 13.66 -12.32
C LYS A 87 3.57 13.42 -13.46
N ASN A 88 4.30 12.30 -13.40
CA ASN A 88 5.22 11.91 -14.47
C ASN A 88 4.55 11.07 -15.57
N GLU A 89 3.21 10.91 -15.51
CA GLU A 89 2.40 10.18 -16.49
C GLU A 89 2.86 8.74 -16.79
N ASN A 90 3.63 8.14 -15.88
CA ASN A 90 4.11 6.77 -16.04
C ASN A 90 2.95 5.75 -16.13
N TYR A 91 1.78 6.08 -15.58
CA TYR A 91 0.59 5.24 -15.69
C TYR A 91 0.23 4.92 -17.15
N ILE A 92 0.39 5.87 -18.08
CA ILE A 92 0.08 5.69 -19.51
C ILE A 92 0.96 4.59 -20.09
N ARG A 93 2.28 4.69 -19.85
CA ARG A 93 3.26 3.69 -20.30
C ARG A 93 2.97 2.32 -19.68
N ILE A 94 2.72 2.28 -18.37
CA ILE A 94 2.51 1.04 -17.62
C ILE A 94 1.25 0.32 -18.11
N VAL A 95 0.12 1.02 -18.17
CA VAL A 95 -1.15 0.45 -18.59
C VAL A 95 -1.07 -0.02 -20.04
N SER A 96 -0.56 0.81 -20.97
CA SER A 96 -0.41 0.42 -22.37
C SER A 96 0.47 -0.83 -22.54
N PHE A 97 1.60 -0.89 -21.84
CA PHE A 97 2.50 -2.03 -21.90
C PHE A 97 1.82 -3.32 -21.42
N TYR A 98 1.19 -3.31 -20.26
CA TYR A 98 0.61 -4.51 -19.68
C TYR A 98 -0.75 -4.88 -20.27
N GLU A 99 -1.53 -3.94 -20.80
CA GLU A 99 -2.73 -4.27 -21.58
C GLU A 99 -2.39 -5.02 -22.86
N ASN A 100 -1.29 -4.66 -23.54
CA ASN A 100 -0.82 -5.39 -24.71
C ASN A 100 -0.40 -6.83 -24.37
N ILE A 101 0.21 -7.04 -23.21
CA ILE A 101 0.67 -8.37 -22.78
C ILE A 101 -0.49 -9.23 -22.27
N TYR A 102 -1.42 -8.66 -21.52
CA TYR A 102 -2.45 -9.40 -20.77
C TYR A 102 -3.87 -9.15 -21.26
N LYS A 103 -4.05 -8.70 -22.50
CA LYS A 103 -5.34 -8.28 -23.09
C LYS A 103 -6.50 -9.25 -22.81
N GLU A 104 -6.27 -10.55 -22.96
CA GLU A 104 -7.28 -11.61 -22.75
C GLU A 104 -7.44 -12.03 -21.29
N GLN A 105 -6.49 -11.63 -20.43
CA GLN A 105 -6.40 -12.05 -19.03
C GLN A 105 -6.75 -10.95 -18.04
N ASN A 106 -7.31 -9.84 -18.52
CA ASN A 106 -7.68 -8.67 -17.71
C ASN A 106 -8.44 -9.01 -16.42
N ARG A 107 -9.38 -9.96 -16.48
CA ARG A 107 -10.14 -10.42 -15.29
C ARG A 107 -9.25 -11.15 -14.28
N LYS A 108 -8.30 -11.97 -14.75
CA LYS A 108 -7.35 -12.68 -13.87
C LYS A 108 -6.42 -11.67 -13.18
N ILE A 109 -5.95 -10.67 -13.92
CA ILE A 109 -5.08 -9.62 -13.38
C ILE A 109 -5.81 -8.78 -12.32
N ALA A 110 -7.07 -8.43 -12.55
CA ALA A 110 -7.91 -7.76 -11.54
C ALA A 110 -8.02 -8.59 -10.25
N TRP A 111 -8.20 -9.92 -10.35
CA TRP A 111 -8.22 -10.81 -9.19
C TRP A 111 -6.88 -10.84 -8.43
N ILE A 112 -5.75 -10.77 -9.13
CA ILE A 112 -4.43 -10.64 -8.48
C ILE A 112 -4.37 -9.35 -7.66
N GLY A 113 -4.88 -8.24 -8.19
CA GLY A 113 -5.00 -6.97 -7.45
C GLY A 113 -5.84 -7.11 -6.18
N VAL A 114 -7.01 -7.77 -6.27
CA VAL A 114 -7.88 -8.04 -5.10
C VAL A 114 -7.16 -8.90 -4.07
N LEU A 115 -6.58 -10.03 -4.49
CA LEU A 115 -5.88 -10.96 -3.60
C LEU A 115 -4.70 -10.31 -2.90
N TYR A 116 -3.89 -9.54 -3.64
CA TYR A 116 -2.77 -8.80 -3.07
C TYR A 116 -3.23 -7.81 -1.98
N SER A 117 -4.31 -7.09 -2.25
CA SER A 117 -4.86 -6.09 -1.34
C SER A 117 -5.40 -6.75 -0.06
N LEU A 118 -6.22 -7.80 -0.22
CA LEU A 118 -6.79 -8.54 0.90
C LEU A 118 -5.70 -9.20 1.75
N ALA A 119 -4.71 -9.83 1.12
CA ALA A 119 -3.60 -10.45 1.82
C ALA A 119 -2.79 -9.41 2.61
N THR A 120 -2.53 -8.23 2.02
CA THR A 120 -1.80 -7.15 2.70
C THR A 120 -2.55 -6.67 3.95
N PHE A 121 -3.85 -6.39 3.84
CA PHE A 121 -4.65 -5.98 5.00
C PHE A 121 -4.80 -7.08 6.04
N LEU A 122 -4.96 -8.34 5.62
CA LEU A 122 -5.08 -9.48 6.53
C LEU A 122 -3.78 -9.69 7.33
N VAL A 123 -2.64 -9.68 6.65
CA VAL A 123 -1.32 -9.81 7.30
C VAL A 123 -1.08 -8.63 8.25
N PHE A 124 -1.42 -7.41 7.84
CA PHE A 124 -1.33 -6.24 8.70
C PHE A 124 -2.20 -6.38 9.95
N TYR A 125 -3.46 -6.78 9.79
CA TYR A 125 -4.39 -6.99 10.89
C TYR A 125 -3.89 -8.06 11.86
N VAL A 126 -3.49 -9.23 11.35
CA VAL A 126 -2.95 -10.32 12.17
C VAL A 126 -1.70 -9.88 12.91
N THR A 127 -0.80 -9.14 12.24
CA THR A 127 0.41 -8.60 12.87
C THR A 127 0.06 -7.59 13.96
N ALA A 128 -0.85 -6.66 13.70
CA ALA A 128 -1.30 -5.67 14.67
C ALA A 128 -1.95 -6.34 15.90
N VAL A 129 -2.81 -7.33 15.70
CA VAL A 129 -3.46 -8.10 16.76
C VAL A 129 -2.45 -8.92 17.56
N TYR A 130 -1.52 -9.62 16.90
CA TYR A 130 -0.45 -10.35 17.57
C TYR A 130 0.37 -9.42 18.46
N LEU A 131 0.70 -8.24 17.95
CA LEU A 131 1.46 -7.26 18.71
C LEU A 131 0.65 -6.70 19.88
N ALA A 132 -0.63 -6.40 19.68
CA ALA A 132 -1.54 -5.91 20.72
C ALA A 132 -1.87 -6.96 21.81
N ASN A 133 -1.93 -8.23 21.46
CA ASN A 133 -2.17 -9.31 22.43
C ASN A 133 -0.90 -9.76 23.15
N GLY A 134 0.27 -9.56 22.53
CA GLY A 134 1.57 -9.66 23.19
C GLY A 134 1.86 -8.48 24.13
N THR A 135 0.92 -7.54 24.31
CA THR A 135 1.02 -6.37 25.21
C THR A 135 -0.01 -6.43 26.34
N TYR A 136 0.02 -7.52 27.14
CA TYR A 136 -0.16 -7.32 28.58
C TYR A 136 1.15 -6.69 29.08
N PHE A 137 1.07 -5.37 29.25
CA PHE A 137 2.03 -4.36 29.74
C PHE A 137 3.40 -4.87 30.23
#